data_AF-A0A4R6K8R5-F1
#
_entry.id   AF-A0A4R6K8R5-F1
#
_cell.length_a   1.000
_cell.length_b   1.000
_cell.length_c   1.000
_cell.angle_alpha   90.00
_cell.angle_beta   90.00
_cell.angle_gamma   90.00
#
_symmetry.space_group_name_H-M   'P 1'
#
loop_
_entity.id
_entity.type
_entity.pdbx_description
1 polymer ?
#
loop_
_entity_poly.entity_id
_entity_poly.type
_entity_poly.pdbx_seq_one_letter_code
_entity_poly.pdbx_strand_id
1 'polypeptide(L)'
;MGFRAYAEAIASAIRGGSPPQFTVGIYGSWGSGKSSLLNAIRAELAKDPDVLTVPFDAWRYERADHIVVPMLNAIYHASPELNDEKLTDKVRSALASVVRSVTISFGPISMDPGALLDTDAPDEGYAAALNSAYVRPYMDMKAIGSALAKRRIVVLVDDLDRCSPDKVVSLLEAINLVLDVPGFVFVLALDYDVLVRAVTAKYPHTSGHVFIEKMVQVPFRVPRLDISRNSSFKSSSPDGSRPRVRCQQTSAR
;
A
#
# COMPACT_ATOMS: atom_id res chain seq x y z
N MET A 1 16.32 -1.23 16.67
CA MET A 1 15.37 -1.63 17.73
C MET A 1 14.02 -0.90 17.68
N GLY A 2 13.93 0.37 17.22
CA GLY A 2 12.74 1.20 17.43
C GLY A 2 11.39 0.76 16.82
N PHE A 3 11.36 0.13 15.64
CA PHE A 3 10.08 -0.19 14.95
C PHE A 3 9.58 -1.62 15.12
N ARG A 4 10.37 -2.50 15.74
CA ARG A 4 10.07 -3.95 15.77
C ARG A 4 8.76 -4.27 16.48
N ALA A 5 8.55 -3.73 17.69
CA ALA A 5 7.33 -3.98 18.45
C ALA A 5 6.07 -3.48 17.72
N TYR A 6 6.15 -2.33 17.03
CA TYR A 6 5.06 -1.80 16.22
C TYR A 6 4.79 -2.68 14.99
N ALA A 7 5.84 -3.12 14.30
CA ALA A 7 5.73 -4.02 13.17
C ALA A 7 5.11 -5.37 13.56
N GLU A 8 5.54 -5.95 14.69
CA GLU A 8 4.99 -7.20 15.24
C GLU A 8 3.49 -7.05 15.58
N ALA A 9 3.10 -5.94 16.22
CA ALA A 9 1.70 -5.67 16.55
C ALA A 9 0.82 -5.51 15.31
N ILE A 10 1.26 -4.72 14.32
CA ILE A 10 0.53 -4.52 13.06
C ILE A 10 0.44 -5.85 12.29
N ALA A 11 1.54 -6.59 12.19
CA ALA A 11 1.54 -7.90 11.54
C ALA A 11 0.62 -8.90 12.24
N SER A 12 0.57 -8.87 13.58
CA SER A 12 -0.36 -9.70 14.35
C SER A 12 -1.82 -9.33 14.10
N ALA A 13 -2.14 -8.03 13.98
CA ALA A 13 -3.49 -7.57 13.66
C ALA A 13 -3.90 -8.00 12.24
N ILE A 14 -2.98 -7.92 11.27
CA ILE A 14 -3.21 -8.37 9.88
C ILE A 14 -3.44 -9.89 9.83
N ARG A 15 -2.70 -10.68 10.64
CA ARG A 15 -2.88 -12.13 10.72
C ARG A 15 -4.15 -12.57 11.45
N GLY A 16 -4.68 -11.75 12.36
CA GLY A 16 -5.87 -12.08 13.16
C GLY A 16 -7.19 -11.96 12.40
N GLY A 17 -8.19 -12.78 12.77
CA GLY A 17 -9.60 -12.67 12.32
C GLY A 17 -10.01 -13.46 11.06
N SER A 18 -11.33 -13.46 10.78
CA SER A 18 -11.94 -13.89 9.51
C SER A 18 -11.55 -12.90 8.40
N PRO A 19 -11.46 -13.31 7.11
CA PRO A 19 -10.52 -12.73 6.15
C PRO A 19 -10.51 -11.20 6.22
N PRO A 20 -9.37 -10.60 6.61
CA PRO A 20 -9.32 -9.16 6.83
C PRO A 20 -9.57 -8.42 5.54
N GLN A 21 -10.26 -7.29 5.68
CA GLN A 21 -10.66 -6.40 4.61
C GLN A 21 -10.53 -4.97 5.13
N PHE A 22 -9.30 -4.49 5.27
CA PHE A 22 -9.05 -3.18 5.87
C PHE A 22 -7.76 -2.54 5.36
N THR A 23 -7.66 -1.25 5.59
CA THR A 23 -6.52 -0.40 5.32
C THR A 23 -5.87 0.05 6.62
N VAL A 24 -4.56 -0.13 6.71
CA VAL A 24 -3.69 0.47 7.71
C VAL A 24 -3.04 1.71 7.11
N GLY A 25 -3.13 2.85 7.79
CA GLY A 25 -2.44 4.08 7.39
C GLY A 25 -1.26 4.34 8.31
N ILE A 26 -0.04 4.27 7.78
CA ILE A 26 1.18 4.68 8.46
C ILE A 26 1.44 6.15 8.15
N TYR A 27 1.10 7.01 9.10
CA TYR A 27 1.17 8.45 8.97
C TYR A 27 2.46 9.01 9.56
N GLY A 28 3.11 9.90 8.81
CA GLY A 28 4.25 10.67 9.30
C GLY A 28 4.78 11.65 8.27
N SER A 29 5.45 12.70 8.73
CA SER A 29 6.09 13.67 7.85
C SER A 29 7.23 13.04 7.05
N TRP A 30 7.73 13.75 6.04
CA TRP A 30 8.91 13.34 5.30
C TRP A 30 10.09 13.02 6.24
N GLY A 31 10.81 11.93 5.98
CA GLY A 31 11.94 11.49 6.80
C GLY A 31 11.60 10.89 8.17
N SER A 32 10.32 10.72 8.52
CA SER A 32 9.90 10.13 9.81
C SER A 32 10.19 8.62 9.96
N GLY A 33 10.61 7.94 8.87
CA GLY A 33 10.88 6.51 8.88
C GLY A 33 9.70 5.62 8.47
N LYS A 34 8.67 6.18 7.79
CA LYS A 34 7.51 5.43 7.27
C LYS A 34 7.92 4.20 6.47
N SER A 35 8.76 4.37 5.46
CA SER A 35 9.28 3.27 4.63
C SER A 35 10.09 2.25 5.44
N SER A 36 10.81 2.69 6.48
CA SER A 36 11.52 1.77 7.39
C SER A 36 10.55 0.92 8.21
N LEU A 37 9.47 1.50 8.72
CA LEU A 37 8.41 0.76 9.41
C LEU A 37 7.64 -0.16 8.45
N LEU A 38 7.31 0.31 7.23
CA LEU A 38 6.64 -0.47 6.20
C LEU A 38 7.46 -1.73 5.84
N ASN A 39 8.78 -1.57 5.66
CA ASN A 39 9.69 -2.70 5.44
C ASN A 39 9.80 -3.63 6.65
N ALA A 40 9.77 -3.10 7.87
CA ALA A 40 9.73 -3.92 9.08
C ALA A 40 8.44 -4.75 9.15
N ILE A 41 7.28 -4.16 8.83
CA ILE A 41 6.00 -4.87 8.73
C ILE A 41 6.08 -5.96 7.66
N ARG A 42 6.63 -5.64 6.48
CA ARG A 42 6.85 -6.64 5.40
C ARG A 42 7.65 -7.84 5.91
N ALA A 43 8.74 -7.60 6.61
CA ALA A 43 9.60 -8.65 7.15
C ALA A 43 8.89 -9.52 8.20
N GLU A 44 8.01 -8.93 9.02
CA GLU A 44 7.20 -9.68 9.99
C GLU A 44 6.07 -10.49 9.34
N LEU A 45 5.48 -9.97 8.25
CA LEU A 45 4.44 -10.66 7.48
C LEU A 45 5.00 -11.82 6.66
N ALA A 46 6.19 -11.65 6.07
CA ALA A 46 6.86 -12.69 5.27
C ALA A 46 7.22 -13.98 6.05
N LYS A 47 7.08 -13.97 7.38
CA LYS A 47 7.24 -15.16 8.23
C LYS A 47 6.04 -16.11 8.15
N ASP A 48 4.90 -15.65 7.63
CA ASP A 48 3.67 -16.41 7.53
C ASP A 48 3.43 -16.84 6.07
N PRO A 49 3.42 -18.16 5.76
CA PRO A 49 3.23 -18.65 4.40
C PRO A 49 1.82 -18.41 3.86
N ASP A 50 0.84 -18.10 4.72
CA ASP A 50 -0.51 -17.74 4.29
C ASP A 50 -0.63 -16.25 3.92
N VAL A 51 0.45 -15.46 4.01
CA VAL A 51 0.45 -14.02 3.71
C VAL A 51 1.34 -13.72 2.50
N LEU A 52 0.72 -13.28 1.42
CA LEU A 52 1.43 -12.72 0.27
C LEU A 52 1.63 -11.22 0.48
N THR A 53 2.88 -10.77 0.57
CA THR A 53 3.21 -9.34 0.61
C THR A 53 3.50 -8.80 -0.77
N VAL A 54 2.81 -7.74 -1.19
CA VAL A 54 2.96 -7.12 -2.51
C VAL A 54 3.45 -5.67 -2.34
N PRO A 55 4.75 -5.39 -2.53
CA PRO A 55 5.24 -4.02 -2.51
C PRO A 55 4.74 -3.24 -3.73
N PHE A 56 4.26 -2.01 -3.51
CA PHE A 56 3.72 -1.14 -4.54
C PHE A 56 4.18 0.31 -4.32
N ASP A 57 5.15 0.76 -5.12
CA ASP A 57 5.56 2.16 -5.17
C ASP A 57 4.59 2.94 -6.05
N ALA A 58 3.77 3.80 -5.44
CA ALA A 58 2.74 4.55 -6.15
C ALA A 58 3.35 5.57 -7.13
N TRP A 59 4.47 6.18 -6.75
CA TRP A 59 5.12 7.25 -7.51
C TRP A 59 5.70 6.72 -8.83
N ARG A 60 6.13 5.44 -8.86
CA ARG A 60 6.53 4.76 -10.10
C ARG A 60 5.46 4.80 -11.19
N TYR A 61 4.19 4.90 -10.81
CA TYR A 61 3.04 4.89 -11.72
C TYR A 61 2.34 6.25 -11.81
N GLU A 62 3.04 7.35 -11.48
CA GLU A 62 2.51 8.72 -11.58
C GLU A 62 1.94 9.04 -12.96
N ARG A 63 2.55 8.51 -14.03
CA ARG A 63 2.13 8.73 -15.41
C ARG A 63 1.21 7.65 -15.98
N ALA A 64 0.84 6.64 -15.18
CA ALA A 64 -0.05 5.59 -15.65
C ALA A 64 -1.49 6.10 -15.72
N ASP A 65 -2.20 5.91 -16.84
CA ASP A 65 -3.58 6.39 -16.99
C ASP A 65 -4.52 5.78 -15.93
N HIS A 66 -4.39 4.47 -15.69
CA HIS A 66 -5.21 3.73 -14.73
C HIS A 66 -4.33 2.96 -13.74
N ILE A 67 -4.14 3.50 -12.53
CA ILE A 67 -3.24 2.91 -11.51
C ILE A 67 -3.68 1.54 -10.98
N VAL A 68 -4.96 1.19 -11.14
CA VAL A 68 -5.48 -0.15 -10.80
C VAL A 68 -4.81 -1.26 -11.62
N VAL A 69 -4.47 -0.99 -12.89
CA VAL A 69 -3.81 -1.96 -13.78
C VAL A 69 -2.43 -2.37 -13.27
N PRO A 70 -1.47 -1.44 -13.03
CA PRO A 70 -0.17 -1.81 -12.48
C PRO A 70 -0.27 -2.40 -11.07
N MET A 71 -1.25 -2.00 -10.26
CA MET A 71 -1.47 -2.58 -8.93
C MET A 71 -1.89 -4.06 -9.03
N LEU A 72 -2.87 -4.39 -9.87
CA LEU A 72 -3.27 -5.77 -10.13
C LEU A 72 -2.16 -6.58 -10.81
N ASN A 73 -1.37 -5.95 -11.67
CA ASN A 73 -0.20 -6.59 -12.27
C ASN A 73 0.88 -6.92 -11.24
N ALA A 74 1.12 -6.04 -10.25
CA ALA A 74 2.02 -6.32 -9.14
C ALA A 74 1.52 -7.52 -8.30
N ILE A 75 0.22 -7.59 -8.02
CA ILE A 75 -0.40 -8.73 -7.33
C ILE A 75 -0.25 -10.02 -8.15
N TYR A 76 -0.48 -9.95 -9.47
CA TYR A 76 -0.29 -11.09 -10.37
C TYR A 76 1.15 -11.60 -10.34
N HIS A 77 2.16 -10.74 -10.43
CA HIS A 77 3.56 -11.15 -10.39
C HIS A 77 3.99 -11.75 -9.05
N ALA A 78 3.37 -11.33 -7.94
CA ALA A 78 3.63 -11.89 -6.61
C ALA A 78 2.85 -13.20 -6.36
N SER A 79 1.70 -13.40 -7.02
CA SER A 79 0.79 -14.54 -6.76
C SER A 79 1.41 -15.95 -6.87
N PRO A 80 2.43 -16.23 -7.70
CA PRO A 80 3.11 -17.53 -7.72
C PRO A 80 3.77 -17.92 -6.38
N GLU A 81 4.14 -16.96 -5.52
CA GLU A 81 4.74 -17.24 -4.21
C GLU A 81 3.79 -18.01 -3.28
N LEU A 82 2.48 -17.96 -3.53
CA LEU A 82 1.48 -18.73 -2.78
C LEU A 82 1.41 -20.21 -3.18
N ASN A 83 2.15 -20.63 -4.22
CA ASN A 83 2.15 -22.00 -4.75
C ASN A 83 0.73 -22.55 -5.05
N ASP A 84 -0.15 -21.68 -5.55
CA ASP A 84 -1.52 -22.01 -5.94
C ASP A 84 -1.80 -21.51 -7.36
N GLU A 85 -1.68 -22.43 -8.33
CA GLU A 85 -1.90 -22.13 -9.75
C GLU A 85 -3.33 -21.65 -10.02
N LYS A 86 -4.34 -22.21 -9.33
CA LYS A 86 -5.74 -21.82 -9.53
C LYS A 86 -6.00 -20.40 -9.05
N LEU A 87 -5.39 -20.01 -7.92
CA LEU A 87 -5.45 -18.64 -7.43
C LEU A 87 -4.73 -17.69 -8.39
N THR A 88 -3.53 -18.07 -8.86
CA THR A 88 -2.75 -17.30 -9.83
C THR A 88 -3.54 -17.05 -11.12
N ASP A 89 -4.23 -18.09 -11.63
CA ASP A 89 -5.10 -18.00 -12.80
C ASP A 89 -6.28 -17.06 -12.60
N LYS A 90 -6.88 -17.05 -11.39
CA LYS A 90 -7.96 -16.10 -11.04
C LYS A 90 -7.46 -14.66 -11.00
N VAL A 91 -6.29 -14.42 -10.39
CA VAL A 91 -5.66 -13.09 -10.38
C VAL A 91 -5.36 -12.63 -11.81
N ARG A 92 -4.85 -13.52 -12.67
CA ARG A 92 -4.64 -13.25 -14.11
C ARG A 92 -5.94 -12.90 -14.83
N SER A 93 -7.03 -13.64 -14.58
CA SER A 93 -8.33 -13.36 -15.17
C SER A 93 -8.85 -11.98 -14.77
N ALA A 94 -8.75 -11.64 -13.48
CA ALA A 94 -9.15 -10.33 -12.95
C ALA A 94 -8.34 -9.18 -13.55
N LEU A 95 -7.01 -9.34 -13.65
CA LEU A 95 -6.16 -8.37 -14.35
C LEU A 95 -6.62 -8.19 -15.81
N ALA A 96 -6.85 -9.30 -16.52
CA ALA A 96 -7.26 -9.26 -17.93
C ALA A 96 -8.65 -8.64 -18.13
N SER A 97 -9.62 -8.88 -17.24
CA SER A 97 -10.93 -8.24 -17.31
C SER A 97 -10.87 -6.76 -16.98
N VAL A 98 -10.09 -6.34 -15.99
CA VAL A 98 -9.87 -4.91 -15.70
C VAL A 98 -9.20 -4.21 -16.88
N VAL A 99 -8.12 -4.76 -17.44
CA VAL A 99 -7.43 -4.20 -18.62
C VAL A 99 -8.39 -4.04 -19.80
N ARG A 100 -9.22 -5.06 -20.07
CA ARG A 100 -10.26 -4.97 -21.12
C ARG A 100 -11.28 -3.87 -20.83
N SER A 101 -11.76 -3.78 -19.59
CA SER A 101 -12.72 -2.75 -19.16
C SER A 101 -12.19 -1.33 -19.40
N VAL A 102 -10.99 -1.01 -18.90
CA VAL A 102 -10.41 0.33 -19.14
C VAL A 102 -10.11 0.60 -20.62
N THR A 103 -9.77 -0.42 -21.40
CA THR A 103 -9.57 -0.28 -22.85
C THR A 103 -10.88 0.05 -23.57
N ILE A 104 -12.01 -0.52 -23.13
CA ILE A 104 -13.33 -0.23 -23.70
C ILE A 104 -13.77 1.18 -23.32
N SER A 105 -13.60 1.59 -22.06
CA SER A 105 -14.04 2.92 -21.59
C SER A 105 -13.28 4.10 -22.19
N PHE A 106 -12.02 3.91 -22.60
CA PHE A 106 -11.14 4.99 -23.09
C PHE A 106 -10.57 4.75 -24.50
N GLY A 107 -10.93 3.64 -25.15
CA GLY A 107 -10.56 3.32 -26.53
C GLY A 107 -11.48 3.97 -27.57
N PRO A 108 -11.23 3.76 -28.87
CA PRO A 108 -12.05 4.31 -29.96
C PRO A 108 -13.48 3.74 -30.03
N ILE A 109 -13.82 2.78 -29.17
CA ILE A 109 -15.17 2.25 -29.02
C ILE A 109 -15.91 3.13 -28.01
N SER A 110 -16.30 4.33 -28.44
CA SER A 110 -17.09 5.25 -27.62
C SER A 110 -18.50 4.69 -27.39
N MET A 111 -18.77 4.18 -26.19
CA MET A 111 -20.15 3.93 -25.76
C MET A 111 -20.75 5.28 -25.36
N ASP A 112 -21.61 5.85 -26.22
CA ASP A 112 -22.34 7.08 -25.91
C ASP A 112 -23.27 6.86 -24.71
N PRO A 113 -23.09 7.57 -23.59
CA PRO A 113 -23.97 7.43 -22.43
C PRO A 113 -25.41 7.88 -22.68
N GLY A 114 -25.69 8.69 -23.72
CA GLY A 114 -27.05 9.09 -24.08
C GLY A 114 -27.89 7.92 -24.62
N ALA A 115 -27.26 7.00 -25.35
CA ALA A 115 -27.90 5.80 -25.86
C ALA A 115 -28.28 4.78 -24.76
N LEU A 116 -27.72 4.91 -23.54
CA LEU A 116 -28.08 4.07 -22.37
C LEU A 116 -29.52 4.32 -21.87
N LEU A 117 -30.05 5.53 -22.08
CA LEU A 117 -31.32 5.96 -21.49
C LEU A 117 -32.50 5.88 -22.48
N ASP A 118 -32.23 5.80 -23.78
CA ASP A 118 -33.24 5.91 -24.85
C ASP A 118 -33.61 4.57 -25.53
N THR A 119 -33.00 3.44 -25.16
CA THR A 119 -33.30 2.13 -25.78
C THR A 119 -34.10 1.22 -24.86
N ASP A 120 -35.36 0.95 -25.23
CA ASP A 120 -36.31 0.06 -24.51
C ASP A 120 -35.92 -1.44 -24.51
N ALA A 121 -34.79 -1.82 -25.12
CA ALA A 121 -34.15 -3.12 -24.88
C ALA A 121 -32.67 -3.05 -25.33
N PRO A 122 -31.70 -3.47 -24.49
CA PRO A 122 -30.31 -3.54 -24.92
C PRO A 122 -30.13 -4.63 -25.99
N ASP A 123 -29.50 -4.29 -27.11
CA ASP A 123 -29.11 -5.28 -28.12
C ASP A 123 -28.15 -6.34 -27.51
N GLU A 124 -28.10 -7.55 -28.05
CA GLU A 124 -27.27 -8.65 -27.50
C GLU A 124 -25.77 -8.29 -27.43
N GLY A 125 -25.27 -7.48 -28.38
CA GLY A 125 -23.89 -7.03 -28.41
C GLY A 125 -23.59 -5.98 -27.31
N TYR A 126 -24.57 -5.16 -26.99
CA TYR A 126 -24.55 -4.11 -25.99
C TYR A 126 -24.63 -4.67 -24.58
N ALA A 127 -25.53 -5.62 -24.35
CA ALA A 127 -25.57 -6.38 -23.11
C ALA A 127 -24.24 -7.14 -22.89
N ALA A 128 -23.65 -7.72 -23.95
CA ALA A 128 -22.33 -8.35 -23.88
C ALA A 128 -21.21 -7.35 -23.54
N ALA A 129 -21.25 -6.14 -24.13
CA ALA A 129 -20.28 -5.10 -23.88
C ALA A 129 -20.37 -4.55 -22.44
N LEU A 130 -21.57 -4.25 -21.93
CA LEU A 130 -21.79 -3.85 -20.53
C LEU A 130 -21.36 -4.94 -19.54
N ASN A 131 -21.70 -6.20 -19.84
CA ASN A 131 -21.22 -7.33 -19.04
C ASN A 131 -19.69 -7.41 -19.01
N SER A 132 -19.05 -7.20 -20.16
CA SER A 132 -17.58 -7.23 -20.24
C SER A 132 -16.92 -6.06 -19.52
N ALA A 133 -17.52 -4.87 -19.56
CA ALA A 133 -16.96 -3.64 -19.03
C ALA A 133 -17.15 -3.51 -17.51
N TYR A 134 -18.30 -3.90 -16.97
CA TYR A 134 -18.65 -3.64 -15.57
C TYR A 134 -18.83 -4.91 -14.73
N VAL A 135 -19.49 -5.93 -15.26
CA VAL A 135 -19.83 -7.14 -14.49
C VAL A 135 -18.63 -8.07 -14.35
N ARG A 136 -17.88 -8.28 -15.44
CA ARG A 136 -16.76 -9.21 -15.48
C ARG A 136 -15.62 -8.84 -14.52
N PRO A 137 -15.12 -7.59 -14.47
CA PRO A 137 -14.04 -7.23 -13.54
C PRO A 137 -14.44 -7.46 -12.08
N TYR A 138 -15.65 -7.08 -11.71
CA TYR A 138 -16.17 -7.28 -10.35
C TYR A 138 -16.27 -8.77 -9.99
N MET A 139 -16.83 -9.60 -10.89
CA MET A 139 -16.95 -11.04 -10.66
C MET A 139 -15.60 -11.75 -10.56
N ASP A 140 -14.66 -11.41 -11.44
CA ASP A 140 -13.30 -11.98 -11.41
C ASP A 140 -12.57 -11.57 -10.11
N MET A 141 -12.73 -10.32 -9.65
CA MET A 141 -12.18 -9.86 -8.37
C MET A 141 -12.77 -10.62 -7.18
N LYS A 142 -14.10 -10.78 -7.10
CA LYS A 142 -14.74 -11.58 -6.02
C LYS A 142 -14.28 -13.04 -6.04
N ALA A 143 -14.02 -13.59 -7.23
CA ALA A 143 -13.52 -14.96 -7.37
C ALA A 143 -12.13 -15.17 -6.75
N ILE A 144 -11.31 -14.12 -6.63
CA ILE A 144 -10.03 -14.15 -5.90
C ILE A 144 -10.30 -14.33 -4.39
N GLY A 145 -11.19 -13.52 -3.82
CA GLY A 145 -11.50 -13.57 -2.37
C GLY A 145 -11.98 -14.94 -1.93
N SER A 146 -12.90 -15.54 -2.70
CA SER A 146 -13.37 -16.90 -2.44
C SER A 146 -12.26 -17.97 -2.52
N ALA A 147 -11.22 -17.72 -3.32
CA ALA A 147 -10.09 -18.63 -3.47
C ALA A 147 -9.00 -18.44 -2.40
N LEU A 148 -8.90 -17.26 -1.79
CA LEU A 148 -7.91 -16.96 -0.76
C LEU A 148 -8.12 -17.81 0.50
N ALA A 149 -9.36 -18.14 0.86
CA ALA A 149 -9.70 -18.90 2.06
C ALA A 149 -9.10 -18.26 3.33
N LYS A 150 -8.07 -18.88 3.94
CA LYS A 150 -7.34 -18.33 5.11
C LYS A 150 -6.19 -17.40 4.74
N ARG A 151 -5.82 -17.33 3.46
CA ARG A 151 -4.68 -16.58 2.95
C ARG A 151 -5.02 -15.10 2.79
N ARG A 152 -4.00 -14.26 2.78
CA ARG A 152 -4.13 -12.81 2.71
C ARG A 152 -3.18 -12.25 1.66
N ILE A 153 -3.65 -11.27 0.90
CA ILE A 153 -2.82 -10.45 0.03
C ILE A 153 -2.68 -9.09 0.71
N VAL A 154 -1.47 -8.76 1.13
CA VAL A 154 -1.15 -7.50 1.80
C VAL A 154 -0.39 -6.61 0.82
N VAL A 155 -1.07 -5.58 0.31
CA VAL A 155 -0.47 -4.60 -0.59
C VAL A 155 0.16 -3.47 0.24
N LEU A 156 1.48 -3.35 0.14
CA LEU A 156 2.28 -2.36 0.87
C LEU A 156 2.55 -1.17 -0.06
N VAL A 157 1.82 -0.08 0.14
CA VAL A 157 1.90 1.12 -0.69
C VAL A 157 2.85 2.13 -0.07
N ASP A 158 3.86 2.56 -0.83
CA ASP A 158 4.83 3.58 -0.42
C ASP A 158 4.86 4.77 -1.40
N ASP A 159 5.52 5.85 -0.97
CA ASP A 159 5.76 7.08 -1.74
C ASP A 159 4.50 7.75 -2.33
N LEU A 160 3.32 7.48 -1.74
CA LEU A 160 2.05 8.09 -2.14
C LEU A 160 2.05 9.62 -1.97
N ASP A 161 2.81 10.14 -1.00
CA ASP A 161 2.95 11.57 -0.74
C ASP A 161 3.76 12.33 -1.82
N ARG A 162 4.36 11.63 -2.79
CA ARG A 162 5.05 12.22 -3.96
C ARG A 162 4.18 12.32 -5.20
N CYS A 163 3.01 11.68 -5.18
CA CYS A 163 2.09 11.67 -6.30
C CYS A 163 1.33 13.00 -6.43
N SER A 164 0.84 13.31 -7.64
CA SER A 164 -0.09 14.41 -7.83
C SER A 164 -1.41 14.16 -7.08
N PRO A 165 -2.17 15.22 -6.73
CA PRO A 165 -3.50 15.07 -6.10
C PRO A 165 -4.42 14.08 -6.82
N ASP A 166 -4.48 14.16 -8.15
CA ASP A 166 -5.31 13.28 -8.96
C ASP A 166 -4.88 11.83 -8.84
N LYS A 167 -3.57 11.57 -8.89
CA LYS A 167 -3.02 10.22 -8.76
C LYS A 167 -3.26 9.63 -7.39
N VAL A 168 -3.10 10.43 -6.33
CA VAL A 168 -3.37 10.02 -4.95
C VAL A 168 -4.81 9.54 -4.83
N VAL A 169 -5.78 10.31 -5.32
CA VAL A 169 -7.18 9.92 -5.26
C VAL A 169 -7.48 8.72 -6.15
N SER A 170 -6.93 8.66 -7.35
CA SER A 170 -7.07 7.47 -8.22
C SER A 170 -6.54 6.20 -7.56
N LEU A 171 -5.48 6.29 -6.75
CA LEU A 171 -5.01 5.15 -5.98
C LEU A 171 -5.99 4.76 -4.86
N LEU A 172 -6.52 5.75 -4.14
CA LEU A 172 -7.55 5.49 -3.11
C LEU A 172 -8.80 4.83 -3.72
N GLU A 173 -9.26 5.30 -4.88
CA GLU A 173 -10.37 4.70 -5.63
C GLU A 173 -10.05 3.24 -6.04
N ALA A 174 -8.82 2.99 -6.52
CA ALA A 174 -8.38 1.65 -6.88
C ALA A 174 -8.28 0.72 -5.64
N ILE A 175 -7.81 1.24 -4.51
CA ILE A 175 -7.78 0.52 -3.23
C ILE A 175 -9.20 0.14 -2.82
N ASN A 176 -10.18 1.05 -2.92
CA ASN A 176 -11.57 0.76 -2.55
C ASN A 176 -12.17 -0.37 -3.41
N LEU A 177 -11.87 -0.38 -4.71
CA LEU A 177 -12.31 -1.43 -5.62
C LEU A 177 -11.76 -2.81 -5.21
N VAL A 178 -10.47 -2.89 -4.87
CA VAL A 178 -9.83 -4.15 -4.48
C VAL A 178 -10.22 -4.56 -3.05
N LEU A 179 -10.34 -3.57 -2.16
CA LEU A 179 -10.76 -3.81 -0.79
C LEU A 179 -12.13 -4.41 -0.72
N ASP A 180 -13.04 -4.27 -1.68
CA ASP A 180 -14.34 -4.96 -1.63
C ASP A 180 -14.22 -6.52 -1.65
N VAL A 181 -13.01 -7.06 -1.85
CA VAL A 181 -12.75 -8.50 -1.85
C VAL A 181 -12.14 -8.95 -0.50
N PRO A 182 -12.76 -9.92 0.21
CA PRO A 182 -12.20 -10.47 1.44
C PRO A 182 -10.80 -11.07 1.23
N GLY A 183 -9.92 -10.88 2.21
CA GLY A 183 -8.55 -11.37 2.16
C GLY A 183 -7.53 -10.37 1.60
N PHE A 184 -7.98 -9.18 1.18
CA PHE A 184 -7.10 -8.07 0.84
C PHE A 184 -6.90 -7.12 2.02
N VAL A 185 -5.65 -6.76 2.27
CA VAL A 185 -5.27 -5.75 3.25
C VAL A 185 -4.33 -4.76 2.58
N PHE A 186 -4.51 -3.48 2.88
CA PHE A 186 -3.61 -2.43 2.40
C PHE A 186 -2.86 -1.82 3.57
N VAL A 187 -1.58 -1.56 3.39
CA VAL A 187 -0.77 -0.77 4.33
C VAL A 187 -0.19 0.39 3.56
N LEU A 188 -0.68 1.59 3.84
CA LEU A 188 -0.31 2.81 3.14
C LEU A 188 0.68 3.60 3.98
N ALA A 189 1.86 3.89 3.44
CA ALA A 189 2.81 4.83 4.03
C ALA A 189 2.64 6.20 3.38
N LEU A 190 2.25 7.20 4.18
CA LEU A 190 1.92 8.53 3.64
C LEU A 190 2.01 9.65 4.69
N ASP A 191 2.05 10.88 4.20
CA ASP A 191 1.79 12.08 5.00
C ASP A 191 0.28 12.37 5.03
N TYR A 192 -0.29 12.49 6.23
CA TYR A 192 -1.72 12.73 6.43
C TYR A 192 -2.18 14.06 5.81
N ASP A 193 -1.37 15.12 5.96
CA ASP A 193 -1.74 16.45 5.49
C ASP A 193 -1.67 16.53 3.96
N VAL A 194 -0.73 15.80 3.34
CA VAL A 194 -0.66 15.66 1.87
C VAL A 194 -1.93 14.98 1.35
N LEU A 195 -2.38 13.92 2.02
CA LEU A 195 -3.59 13.19 1.61
C LEU A 195 -4.85 14.05 1.73
N VAL A 196 -5.02 14.78 2.84
CA VAL A 196 -6.16 15.68 3.05
C VAL A 196 -6.21 16.72 1.93
N ARG A 197 -5.07 17.36 1.62
CA ARG A 197 -5.01 18.36 0.54
C ARG A 197 -5.35 17.76 -0.83
N ALA A 198 -4.83 16.57 -1.14
CA ALA A 198 -5.11 15.91 -2.40
C ALA A 198 -6.60 15.60 -2.59
N VAL A 199 -7.23 15.03 -1.56
CA VAL A 199 -8.66 14.70 -1.58
C VAL A 199 -9.52 15.96 -1.65
N THR A 200 -9.21 17.00 -0.87
CA THR A 200 -9.95 18.27 -0.89
C THR A 200 -9.81 19.00 -2.23
N ALA A 201 -8.65 18.90 -2.90
CA ALA A 201 -8.48 19.47 -4.24
C ALA A 201 -9.39 18.82 -5.29
N LYS A 202 -9.56 17.49 -5.24
CA LYS A 202 -10.42 16.75 -6.18
C LYS A 202 -11.91 16.78 -5.81
N TYR A 203 -12.26 16.84 -4.53
CA TYR A 203 -13.63 16.93 -4.03
C TYR A 203 -13.83 18.15 -3.12
N PRO A 204 -14.02 19.36 -3.69
CA PRO A 204 -14.08 20.61 -2.91
C PRO A 204 -15.22 20.67 -1.88
N HIS A 205 -16.28 19.90 -2.10
CA HIS A 205 -17.46 19.85 -1.24
C HIS A 205 -17.41 18.74 -0.18
N THR A 206 -16.33 17.95 -0.14
CA THR A 206 -16.16 16.85 0.81
C THR A 206 -14.99 17.16 1.75
N SER A 207 -15.18 16.93 3.04
CA SER A 207 -14.07 17.02 4.00
C SER A 207 -13.05 15.90 3.72
N GLY A 208 -11.82 16.28 3.37
CA GLY A 208 -10.72 15.34 3.14
C GLY A 208 -10.48 14.46 4.36
N HIS A 209 -10.61 15.01 5.57
CA HIS A 209 -10.49 14.25 6.83
C HIS A 209 -11.52 13.11 6.91
N VAL A 210 -12.80 13.43 6.65
CA VAL A 210 -13.90 12.44 6.71
C VAL A 210 -13.73 11.36 5.64
N PHE A 211 -13.26 11.75 4.45
CA PHE A 211 -12.97 10.78 3.40
C PHE A 211 -11.88 9.80 3.83
N ILE A 212 -10.78 10.31 4.39
CA ILE A 212 -9.63 9.49 4.81
C ILE A 212 -10.00 8.57 5.97
N GLU A 213 -10.78 9.03 6.94
CA GLU A 213 -11.25 8.22 8.06
C GLU A 213 -12.11 7.03 7.60
N LYS A 214 -12.88 7.17 6.52
CA LYS A 214 -13.63 6.06 5.92
C LYS A 214 -12.74 5.07 5.18
N MET A 215 -11.65 5.57 4.59
CA MET A 215 -10.74 4.76 3.78
C MET A 215 -9.70 4.01 4.61
N VAL A 216 -9.25 4.62 5.71
CA VAL A 216 -8.22 4.09 6.61
C VAL A 216 -8.84 3.69 7.94
N GLN A 217 -9.08 2.39 8.10
CA GLN A 217 -9.72 1.84 9.28
C GLN A 217 -8.76 1.74 10.47
N VAL A 218 -7.45 1.56 10.22
CA VAL A 218 -6.42 1.45 11.27
C VAL A 218 -5.36 2.53 11.09
N PRO A 219 -5.53 3.71 11.71
CA PRO A 219 -4.54 4.78 11.64
C PRO A 219 -3.38 4.52 12.62
N PHE A 220 -2.14 4.55 12.14
CA PHE A 220 -0.92 4.45 12.94
C PHE A 220 -0.01 5.65 12.65
N ARG A 221 0.30 6.46 13.67
CA ARG A 221 1.26 7.56 13.52
C ARG A 221 2.66 7.10 13.89
N VAL A 222 3.63 7.30 12.99
CA VAL A 222 5.03 6.98 13.25
C VAL A 222 5.51 7.82 14.43
N PRO A 223 6.01 7.21 15.51
CA PRO A 223 6.58 7.94 16.64
C PRO A 223 7.77 8.77 16.18
N ARG A 224 7.87 10.02 16.64
CA ARG A 224 9.07 10.84 16.42
C ARG A 224 10.23 10.17 17.17
N LEU A 225 11.22 9.69 16.43
CA LEU A 225 12.47 9.24 17.03
C LEU A 225 13.19 10.47 17.57
N ASP A 226 13.18 10.65 18.89
CA ASP A 226 13.97 11.69 19.54
C ASP A 226 15.45 11.27 19.50
N ILE A 227 16.18 11.81 18.52
CA ILE A 227 17.61 11.56 18.35
C ILE A 227 18.42 12.23 19.50
N SER A 228 17.79 13.00 20.40
CA SER A 228 18.48 13.72 21.48
C SER A 228 18.75 12.94 22.78
N ARG A 229 18.42 11.65 22.87
CA ARG A 229 18.74 10.83 24.07
C ARG A 229 19.64 9.65 23.77
N ASN A 230 20.92 9.93 23.50
CA ASN A 230 21.99 8.96 23.77
C ASN A 230 23.36 9.64 23.96
N SER A 231 23.46 10.62 24.87
CA SER A 231 24.75 11.13 25.39
C SER A 231 25.14 10.48 26.73
N SER A 232 24.54 9.35 27.09
CA SER A 232 24.88 8.58 28.30
C SER A 232 25.29 7.15 27.98
N PHE A 233 26.06 6.95 26.91
CA PHE A 233 26.98 5.83 26.87
C PHE A 233 28.12 6.17 27.84
N LYS A 234 27.96 5.80 29.12
CA LYS A 234 29.08 5.79 30.06
C LYS A 234 30.13 4.85 29.49
N SER A 235 31.17 5.41 28.89
CA SER A 235 32.43 4.71 28.66
C SER A 235 33.00 4.34 30.02
N SER A 236 32.70 3.15 30.51
CA SER A 236 33.49 2.52 31.55
C SER A 236 34.82 2.10 30.92
N SER A 237 35.79 3.01 30.91
CA SER A 237 37.19 2.68 30.70
C SER A 237 37.83 2.46 32.07
N PRO A 238 38.28 1.24 32.40
CA PRO A 238 39.19 1.03 33.51
C PRO A 238 40.61 1.24 32.99
N ASP A 239 41.27 2.34 33.36
CA ASP A 239 42.71 2.44 33.09
C ASP A 239 43.47 3.03 34.29
N GLY A 240 43.98 2.11 35.12
CA GLY A 240 45.41 1.79 35.03
C GLY A 240 46.37 2.97 35.06
N SER A 241 46.56 3.54 36.25
CA SER A 241 47.70 4.38 36.54
C SER A 241 49.03 3.64 36.27
N ARG A 242 49.87 4.17 35.35
CA ARG A 242 51.36 4.36 35.43
C ARG A 242 51.97 4.65 34.03
N PRO A 243 53.18 5.25 33.93
CA PRO A 243 53.83 6.27 34.75
C PRO A 243 54.36 7.48 33.91
N ARG A 244 54.78 8.56 34.60
CA ARG A 244 55.29 9.81 34.03
C ARG A 244 56.68 9.66 33.39
N VAL A 245 56.85 10.16 32.16
CA VAL A 245 58.16 10.38 31.53
C VAL A 245 58.72 11.73 31.98
N ARG A 246 59.94 11.70 32.50
CA ARG A 246 60.72 12.83 33.04
C ARG A 246 61.61 13.37 31.91
N CYS A 247 61.39 14.62 31.49
CA CYS A 247 62.31 15.32 30.59
C CYS A 247 63.33 16.07 31.44
N GLN A 248 64.57 15.55 31.52
CA GLN A 248 65.73 16.30 31.99
C GLN A 248 66.46 16.85 30.76
N GLN A 249 66.55 18.17 30.64
CA GLN A 249 67.58 18.80 29.82
C GLN A 249 68.59 19.47 30.74
N THR A 250 69.80 18.95 30.68
CA THR A 250 71.02 19.43 31.31
C THR A 250 71.60 20.63 30.55
N SER A 251 72.07 21.61 31.31
CA SER A 251 72.92 22.74 30.89
C SER A 251 74.37 22.29 30.68
N ALA A 252 75.04 22.87 29.66
CA ALA A 252 76.48 23.13 29.48
C ALA A 252 76.74 23.29 27.96
N ARG A 253 77.35 24.33 27.38
CA ARG A 253 78.21 25.44 27.81
C ARG A 253 77.98 26.62 26.88
#